data_AF-A0AA89BZC0-F1
#
_entry.id   AF-A0AA89BZC0-F1
#
_cell.length_a   1.000
_cell.length_b   1.000
_cell.length_c   1.000
_cell.angle_alpha   90.00
_cell.angle_beta   90.00
_cell.angle_gamma   90.00
#
_symmetry.space_group_name_H-M   'P 1'
#
loop_
_entity.id
_entity.type
_entity.pdbx_description
1 polymer ?
#
loop_
_entity_poly.entity_id
_entity_poly.type
_entity_poly.pdbx_seq_one_letter_code
_entity_poly.pdbx_strand_id
1 'polypeptide(L)'
;MGDPHYKTYDGQWIHFQGICKYVLTELSDHDDPCWFSVSVKNENRGSKRVSFTRLVDIQLPYTKLRLRKGRKLEVNGVRYYLPYERQGKFRVFRSGSYIRVETSCGIVVTWNGISTVSVMVPVKYGNKLRGICGNCNQRKDDYKTKNGKDVSRYSNKFNLIGESWRIRDDSGINQCTPPRPPPVCTHRERRLASKNNACGFLNPKNTRSPFLRCIRGNAVLAKEFYYNCLYDYCTYCGKPKEELQKVVCNGIEGFAEACKDRGMTIKWRRNTFCPMKCGANQVYNYKATGCPATCVDPNAPKTCSLPKAEGCECKRGYILSDDQCVKTSSCGCYHRGRYLPVGTVIKGCYEELHCKNTGHKAHLIVADIRCSNYSVCKLTNGQYKCICRNGYIGDGLTCKPKASRTTVICEHKSNALSCPAGHLIKIASANYGRTSKGTCRSSLDRDTNCKASKSLSIVKSICDGNNACSLEATNSVFGDPCVGTYKYLTVVYNCYKSDEKSLVICEHKSDSLSCPEGKKLEVVSANYGRTAPSSKGTCPTSLDKNTNCRASKSLSIVQSQCEGKSTCSLRASNGVYGDPCVGTYKYLRVVYKCSSGGCDDDPAVIA
;
A
#
# COMPACT_ATOMS: atom_id res chain seq x y z
N MET A 1 16.23 -15.95 -2.78
CA MET A 1 15.84 -17.21 -3.46
C MET A 1 15.04 -18.06 -2.48
N GLY A 2 14.05 -18.82 -2.93
CA GLY A 2 13.18 -19.58 -2.01
C GLY A 2 12.46 -18.67 -1.01
N ASP A 3 12.26 -19.15 0.20
CA ASP A 3 11.62 -18.47 1.31
C ASP A 3 12.62 -17.90 2.34
N PRO A 4 12.77 -16.57 2.38
CA PRO A 4 13.87 -15.91 1.69
C PRO A 4 15.25 -16.31 2.25
N HIS A 5 16.04 -16.92 1.37
CA HIS A 5 17.49 -17.05 1.49
C HIS A 5 18.14 -15.98 0.62
N TYR A 6 19.00 -15.14 1.20
CA TYR A 6 19.76 -14.12 0.47
C TYR A 6 21.17 -14.65 0.23
N LYS A 7 21.69 -14.38 -0.97
CA LYS A 7 23.07 -14.65 -1.31
C LYS A 7 23.73 -13.32 -1.68
N THR A 8 24.82 -13.00 -1.01
CA THR A 8 25.58 -11.76 -1.24
C THR A 8 26.39 -11.86 -2.54
N TYR A 9 26.90 -10.72 -3.01
CA TYR A 9 27.78 -10.67 -4.18
C TYR A 9 29.03 -11.53 -3.99
N ASP A 10 29.59 -11.55 -2.78
CA ASP A 10 30.81 -12.29 -2.43
C ASP A 10 30.53 -13.74 -1.98
N GLY A 11 29.26 -14.15 -2.13
CA GLY A 11 28.84 -15.55 -2.04
C GLY A 11 28.50 -16.06 -0.64
N GLN A 12 28.33 -15.17 0.34
CA GLN A 12 27.83 -15.53 1.67
C GLN A 12 26.30 -15.65 1.67
N TRP A 13 25.78 -16.51 2.55
CA TRP A 13 24.35 -16.74 2.69
C TRP A 13 23.82 -16.07 3.95
N ILE A 14 22.66 -15.42 3.82
CA ILE A 14 21.93 -14.79 4.92
C ILE A 14 20.52 -15.39 4.92
N HIS A 15 20.16 -16.09 5.99
CA HIS A 15 18.84 -16.72 6.15
C HIS A 15 17.95 -15.82 6.99
N PHE A 16 17.04 -15.09 6.35
CA PHE A 16 16.30 -14.02 7.01
C PHE A 16 14.83 -14.01 6.59
N GLN A 17 13.94 -14.33 7.53
CA GLN A 17 12.50 -14.53 7.28
C GLN A 17 11.65 -13.26 7.49
N GLY A 18 12.25 -12.08 7.33
CA GLY A 18 11.57 -10.80 7.50
C GLY A 18 10.44 -10.59 6.49
N ILE A 19 9.33 -9.98 6.91
CA ILE A 19 8.13 -9.70 6.09
C ILE A 19 7.98 -8.20 5.73
N CYS A 20 8.95 -7.38 6.08
CA CYS A 20 8.95 -5.97 5.70
C CYS A 20 9.48 -5.73 4.29
N LYS A 21 9.65 -4.44 3.99
CA LYS A 21 10.43 -3.97 2.86
C LYS A 21 11.88 -3.80 3.30
N TYR A 22 12.81 -4.34 2.52
CA TYR A 22 14.23 -4.33 2.82
C TYR A 22 15.04 -3.95 1.58
N VAL A 23 16.14 -3.23 1.76
CA VAL A 23 17.09 -2.91 0.69
C VAL A 23 17.96 -4.12 0.41
N LEU A 24 17.89 -4.66 -0.81
CA LEU A 24 18.80 -5.71 -1.26
C LEU A 24 20.18 -5.13 -1.54
N THR A 25 20.21 -4.08 -2.35
CA THR A 25 21.43 -3.39 -2.74
C THR A 25 21.09 -1.96 -3.18
N GLU A 26 21.98 -1.03 -2.90
CA GLU A 26 21.95 0.33 -3.42
C GLU A 26 23.36 0.86 -3.63
N LEU A 27 23.50 1.78 -4.57
CA LEU A 27 24.73 2.55 -4.73
C LEU A 27 24.83 3.58 -3.60
N SER A 28 26.00 3.68 -2.98
CA SER A 28 26.20 4.55 -1.81
C SER A 28 26.21 6.04 -2.16
N ASP A 29 26.66 6.37 -3.37
CA ASP A 29 26.71 7.72 -3.91
C ASP A 29 25.36 8.05 -4.57
N HIS A 30 24.56 8.90 -3.92
CA HIS A 30 23.21 9.29 -4.37
C HIS A 30 23.22 10.29 -5.51
N ASP A 31 24.36 10.98 -5.72
CA ASP A 31 24.51 12.00 -6.76
C ASP A 31 24.99 11.41 -8.10
N ASP A 32 25.40 10.13 -8.10
CA ASP A 32 25.78 9.41 -9.33
C ASP A 32 24.58 9.36 -10.30
N PRO A 33 24.74 9.76 -11.58
CA PRO A 33 23.67 9.68 -12.59
C PRO A 33 23.13 8.25 -12.82
N CYS A 34 23.91 7.24 -12.45
CA CYS A 34 23.57 5.83 -12.45
C CYS A 34 23.18 5.29 -11.07
N TRP A 35 22.91 6.16 -10.10
CA TRP A 35 22.42 5.77 -8.79
C TRP A 35 21.18 4.89 -8.91
N PHE A 36 21.12 3.88 -8.04
CA PHE A 36 19.99 2.98 -7.96
C PHE A 36 19.84 2.40 -6.57
N SER A 37 18.61 1.99 -6.24
CA SER A 37 18.30 1.17 -5.07
C SER A 37 17.31 0.09 -5.43
N VAL A 38 17.65 -1.17 -5.14
CA VAL A 38 16.75 -2.33 -5.31
C VAL A 38 16.28 -2.78 -3.95
N SER A 39 14.97 -2.79 -3.75
CA SER A 39 14.34 -3.25 -2.51
C SER A 39 13.26 -4.28 -2.78
N VAL A 40 13.04 -5.16 -1.80
CA VAL A 40 12.01 -6.20 -1.87
C VAL A 40 11.09 -6.07 -0.67
N LYS A 41 9.79 -6.22 -0.91
CA LYS A 41 8.80 -6.41 0.15
C LYS A 41 8.43 -7.87 0.19
N ASN A 42 8.59 -8.49 1.36
CA ASN A 42 8.24 -9.88 1.57
C ASN A 42 6.86 -10.01 2.22
N GLU A 43 6.27 -11.21 2.14
CA GLU A 43 5.00 -11.54 2.77
C GLU A 43 4.95 -13.03 3.16
N ASN A 44 4.15 -13.39 4.16
CA ASN A 44 3.82 -14.79 4.42
C ASN A 44 2.79 -15.29 3.39
N ARG A 45 2.92 -16.55 2.95
CA ARG A 45 1.94 -17.21 2.07
C ARG A 45 1.52 -18.54 2.69
N GLY A 46 0.43 -18.53 3.44
CA GLY A 46 -0.04 -19.69 4.22
C GLY A 46 0.71 -19.84 5.55
N SER A 47 2.02 -20.11 5.50
CA SER A 47 2.86 -20.24 6.71
C SER A 47 3.35 -18.89 7.22
N LYS A 48 3.18 -18.62 8.53
CA LYS A 48 3.77 -17.47 9.22
C LYS A 48 5.27 -17.64 9.53
N ARG A 49 5.83 -18.82 9.30
CA ARG A 49 7.24 -19.13 9.58
C ARG A 49 8.20 -18.69 8.49
N VAL A 50 7.67 -18.44 7.28
CA VAL A 50 8.50 -18.15 6.12
C VAL A 50 7.93 -17.02 5.30
N SER A 51 8.78 -16.30 4.58
CA SER A 51 8.34 -15.18 3.75
C SER A 51 8.77 -15.33 2.29
N PHE A 52 7.99 -14.76 1.39
CA PHE A 52 8.26 -14.74 -0.05
C PHE A 52 8.22 -13.31 -0.55
N THR A 53 9.03 -13.01 -1.56
CA THR A 53 8.98 -11.70 -2.21
C THR A 53 7.61 -11.46 -2.85
N ARG A 54 6.92 -10.42 -2.38
CA ARG A 54 5.61 -9.95 -2.88
C ARG A 54 5.77 -8.98 -4.04
N LEU A 55 6.74 -8.09 -3.94
CA LEU A 55 7.07 -7.09 -4.97
C LEU A 55 8.55 -6.73 -4.90
N VAL A 56 9.05 -6.21 -6.01
CA VAL A 56 10.41 -5.69 -6.18
C VAL A 56 10.30 -4.23 -6.62
N ASP A 57 10.95 -3.33 -5.91
CA ASP A 57 11.09 -1.93 -6.29
C ASP A 57 12.51 -1.68 -6.76
N ILE A 58 12.63 -0.98 -7.89
CA ILE A 58 13.89 -0.52 -8.46
C ILE A 58 13.76 0.98 -8.59
N GLN A 59 14.44 1.70 -7.71
CA GLN A 59 14.54 3.14 -7.76
C GLN A 59 15.74 3.52 -8.62
N LEU A 60 15.49 4.36 -9.61
CA LEU A 60 16.47 5.11 -10.43
C LEU A 60 16.31 6.60 -10.09
N PRO A 61 17.21 7.51 -10.53
CA PRO A 61 17.19 8.91 -10.06
C PRO A 61 15.83 9.63 -10.25
N TYR A 62 15.15 9.36 -11.37
CA TYR A 62 13.86 9.99 -11.70
C TYR A 62 12.71 9.01 -11.90
N THR A 63 12.92 7.71 -11.63
CA THR A 63 11.94 6.69 -11.98
C THR A 63 11.94 5.55 -10.97
N LYS A 64 10.77 5.23 -10.43
CA LYS A 64 10.51 4.06 -9.62
C LYS A 64 9.83 3.00 -10.47
N LEU A 65 10.51 1.88 -10.70
CA LEU A 65 9.92 0.68 -11.28
C LEU A 65 9.45 -0.23 -10.15
N ARG A 66 8.22 -0.70 -10.23
CA ARG A 66 7.67 -1.69 -9.30
C ARG A 66 7.22 -2.92 -10.07
N LEU A 67 7.80 -4.05 -9.73
CA LEU A 67 7.42 -5.35 -10.25
C LEU A 67 6.48 -6.00 -9.25
N ARG A 68 5.28 -6.37 -9.70
CA ARG A 68 4.27 -7.10 -8.88
C ARG A 68 4.11 -8.55 -9.30
N LYS A 69 3.55 -9.35 -8.38
CA LYS A 69 3.19 -10.75 -8.61
C LYS A 69 2.43 -10.89 -9.92
N GLY A 70 2.69 -11.99 -10.64
CA GLY A 70 2.21 -12.14 -12.02
C GLY A 70 3.06 -11.39 -13.05
N ARG A 71 4.22 -10.86 -12.63
CA ARG A 71 5.22 -10.22 -13.49
C ARG A 71 4.63 -8.98 -14.17
N LYS A 72 3.90 -8.18 -13.39
CA LYS A 72 3.25 -6.93 -13.83
C LYS A 72 4.12 -5.74 -13.47
N LEU A 73 4.14 -4.73 -14.34
CA LEU A 73 4.99 -3.55 -14.20
C LEU A 73 4.18 -2.31 -13.80
N GLU A 74 4.69 -1.57 -12.83
CA GLU A 74 4.31 -0.19 -12.54
C GLU A 74 5.54 0.72 -12.70
N VAL A 75 5.35 1.91 -13.28
CA VAL A 75 6.37 2.94 -13.46
C VAL A 75 5.82 4.22 -12.83
N ASN A 76 6.48 4.73 -11.79
CA ASN A 76 6.00 5.86 -10.97
C ASN A 76 4.55 5.63 -10.49
N GLY A 77 4.24 4.39 -10.13
CA GLY A 77 2.92 3.96 -9.68
C GLY A 77 1.87 3.79 -10.78
N VAL A 78 2.15 4.14 -12.05
CA VAL A 78 1.25 3.89 -13.19
C VAL A 78 1.51 2.49 -13.75
N ARG A 79 0.48 1.71 -14.01
CA ARG A 79 0.61 0.36 -14.59
C ARG A 79 1.03 0.42 -16.05
N TYR A 80 1.96 -0.43 -16.49
CA TYR A 80 2.39 -0.61 -17.89
C TYR A 80 2.34 -2.08 -18.31
N TYR A 81 2.31 -2.32 -19.62
CA TYR A 81 2.31 -3.66 -20.23
C TYR A 81 3.67 -3.95 -20.87
N LEU A 82 4.02 -5.23 -20.97
CA LEU A 82 5.32 -5.66 -21.47
C LEU A 82 5.30 -6.04 -22.96
N PRO A 83 6.42 -5.86 -23.68
CA PRO A 83 7.63 -5.16 -23.24
C PRO A 83 7.41 -3.64 -23.13
N TYR A 84 8.18 -2.99 -22.28
CA TYR A 84 8.18 -1.53 -22.10
C TYR A 84 9.60 -1.00 -22.11
N GLU A 85 9.84 0.07 -22.84
CA GLU A 85 11.13 0.74 -22.91
C GLU A 85 10.94 2.26 -22.74
N ARG A 86 11.88 2.89 -22.04
CA ARG A 86 11.91 4.35 -21.88
C ARG A 86 13.16 4.92 -22.56
N GLN A 87 13.06 5.23 -23.85
CA GLN A 87 14.07 5.98 -24.62
C GLN A 87 15.51 5.55 -24.32
N GLY A 88 15.81 4.24 -24.38
CA GLY A 88 17.14 3.70 -24.09
C GLY A 88 17.60 3.76 -22.61
N LYS A 89 16.88 4.41 -21.69
CA LYS A 89 17.26 4.48 -20.27
C LYS A 89 17.12 3.15 -19.57
N PHE A 90 16.02 2.44 -19.84
CA PHE A 90 15.80 1.08 -19.39
C PHE A 90 14.78 0.37 -20.28
N ARG A 91 14.88 -0.96 -20.31
CA ARG A 91 13.91 -1.86 -20.93
C ARG A 91 13.41 -2.89 -19.92
N VAL A 92 12.12 -3.23 -20.00
CA VAL A 92 11.46 -4.23 -19.17
C VAL A 92 10.72 -5.20 -20.07
N PHE A 93 11.03 -6.49 -19.96
CA PHE A 93 10.48 -7.52 -20.85
C PHE A 93 10.43 -8.89 -20.17
N ARG A 94 9.80 -9.85 -20.84
CA ARG A 94 9.75 -11.25 -20.40
C ARG A 94 10.99 -11.97 -20.89
N SER A 95 11.64 -12.73 -20.01
CA SER A 95 12.78 -13.59 -20.35
C SER A 95 12.58 -14.95 -19.67
N GLY A 96 12.13 -15.94 -20.44
CA GLY A 96 11.67 -17.22 -19.88
C GLY A 96 10.57 -17.02 -18.83
N SER A 97 10.75 -17.61 -17.65
CA SER A 97 9.83 -17.48 -16.53
C SER A 97 9.89 -16.13 -15.82
N TYR A 98 10.87 -15.28 -16.13
CA TYR A 98 11.16 -14.06 -15.39
C TYR A 98 10.65 -12.79 -16.08
N ILE A 99 10.32 -11.78 -15.28
CA ILE A 99 10.38 -10.38 -15.72
C ILE A 99 11.83 -9.92 -15.57
N ARG A 100 12.35 -9.23 -16.57
CA ARG A 100 13.72 -8.74 -16.64
C ARG A 100 13.73 -7.24 -16.91
N VAL A 101 14.45 -6.51 -16.08
CA VAL A 101 14.75 -5.09 -16.22
C VAL A 101 16.22 -4.96 -16.56
N GLU A 102 16.54 -4.21 -17.60
CA GLU A 102 17.91 -3.81 -17.93
C GLU A 102 17.97 -2.29 -18.03
N THR A 103 18.95 -1.69 -17.37
CA THR A 103 19.19 -0.25 -17.42
C THR A 103 20.39 0.08 -18.31
N SER A 104 20.42 1.29 -18.87
CA SER A 104 21.59 1.84 -19.58
C SER A 104 22.87 1.87 -18.74
N CYS A 105 22.72 1.93 -17.41
CA CYS A 105 23.83 1.86 -16.46
C CYS A 105 24.37 0.42 -16.23
N GLY A 106 23.83 -0.57 -16.95
CA GLY A 106 24.23 -1.97 -16.91
C GLY A 106 23.60 -2.78 -15.76
N ILE A 107 22.70 -2.18 -14.97
CA ILE A 107 22.04 -2.86 -13.86
C ILE A 107 20.96 -3.78 -14.42
N VAL A 108 20.96 -5.03 -13.98
CA VAL A 108 20.01 -6.04 -14.43
C VAL A 108 19.28 -6.62 -13.24
N VAL A 109 17.95 -6.52 -13.24
CA VAL A 109 17.11 -7.12 -12.20
C VAL A 109 16.18 -8.13 -12.84
N THR A 110 16.18 -9.36 -12.33
CA THR A 110 15.24 -10.41 -12.74
C THR A 110 14.38 -10.86 -11.57
N TRP A 111 13.12 -11.16 -11.84
CA TRP A 111 12.22 -11.76 -10.85
C TRP A 111 11.23 -12.73 -11.49
N ASN A 112 11.05 -13.91 -10.91
CA ASN A 112 10.07 -14.89 -11.44
C ASN A 112 8.61 -14.51 -11.12
N GLY A 113 8.39 -13.42 -10.38
CA GLY A 113 7.06 -12.98 -9.95
C GLY A 113 6.52 -13.75 -8.75
N ILE A 114 7.35 -14.60 -8.12
CA ILE A 114 6.97 -15.48 -7.01
C ILE A 114 7.93 -15.31 -5.82
N SER A 115 9.22 -15.53 -6.00
CA SER A 115 10.18 -15.67 -4.88
C SER A 115 11.64 -15.38 -5.23
N THR A 116 12.06 -15.66 -6.46
CA THR A 116 13.48 -15.57 -6.86
C THR A 116 13.75 -14.24 -7.52
N VAL A 117 14.46 -13.36 -6.81
CA VAL A 117 15.00 -12.09 -7.32
C VAL A 117 16.51 -12.24 -7.52
N SER A 118 17.03 -11.73 -8.63
CA SER A 118 18.48 -11.59 -8.87
C SER A 118 18.79 -10.16 -9.30
N VAL A 119 19.91 -9.63 -8.79
CA VAL A 119 20.42 -8.29 -9.13
C VAL A 119 21.85 -8.45 -9.59
N MET A 120 22.11 -8.20 -10.88
CA MET A 120 23.45 -8.18 -11.45
C MET A 120 23.87 -6.75 -11.72
N VAL A 121 25.12 -6.45 -11.36
CA VAL A 121 25.71 -5.11 -11.43
C VAL A 121 27.09 -5.22 -12.08
N PRO A 122 27.47 -4.27 -12.94
CA PRO A 122 28.83 -4.16 -13.46
C PRO A 122 29.88 -4.07 -12.36
N VAL A 123 31.06 -4.67 -12.61
CA VAL A 123 32.18 -4.73 -11.64
C VAL A 123 32.63 -3.35 -11.17
N LYS A 124 32.46 -2.30 -12.01
CA LYS A 124 32.79 -0.90 -11.66
C LYS A 124 32.06 -0.35 -10.42
N TYR A 125 30.96 -0.98 -10.00
CA TYR A 125 30.24 -0.59 -8.78
C TYR A 125 30.76 -1.30 -7.53
N GLY A 126 31.69 -2.26 -7.65
CA GLY A 126 32.30 -2.95 -6.51
C GLY A 126 32.89 -1.97 -5.49
N ASN A 127 32.79 -2.31 -4.20
CA ASN A 127 33.11 -1.44 -3.05
C ASN A 127 32.24 -0.19 -2.87
N LYS A 128 31.38 0.18 -3.85
CA LYS A 128 30.46 1.32 -3.76
C LYS A 128 29.03 0.90 -3.40
N LEU A 129 28.78 -0.41 -3.34
CA LEU A 129 27.48 -0.97 -3.00
C LEU A 129 27.31 -1.14 -1.50
N ARG A 130 26.06 -1.05 -1.06
CA ARG A 130 25.64 -1.41 0.29
C ARG A 130 24.26 -2.06 0.25
N GLY A 131 23.88 -2.81 1.28
CA GLY A 131 22.61 -3.52 1.36
C GLY A 131 22.76 -4.92 1.95
N ILE A 132 21.67 -5.69 1.99
CA ILE A 132 21.70 -7.11 2.41
C ILE A 132 22.65 -7.94 1.52
N CYS A 133 22.80 -7.58 0.24
CA CYS A 133 23.67 -8.27 -0.71
C CYS A 133 25.16 -7.94 -0.57
N GLY A 134 25.56 -7.13 0.43
CA GLY A 134 26.97 -6.83 0.69
C GLY A 134 27.51 -5.67 -0.14
N ASN A 135 28.83 -5.52 -0.14
CA ASN A 135 29.54 -4.43 -0.83
C ASN A 135 30.27 -4.85 -2.12
N CYS A 136 30.28 -6.15 -2.45
CA CYS A 136 30.91 -6.68 -3.68
C CYS A 136 32.41 -6.34 -3.72
N ASN A 137 33.11 -6.56 -2.61
CA ASN A 137 34.54 -6.31 -2.48
C ASN A 137 35.40 -7.55 -2.75
N GLN A 138 34.78 -8.65 -3.21
CA GLN A 138 35.38 -9.97 -3.46
C GLN A 138 35.88 -10.67 -2.19
N ARG A 139 35.40 -10.26 -1.01
CA ARG A 139 35.77 -10.84 0.29
C ARG A 139 34.51 -11.31 1.01
N LYS A 140 34.62 -12.40 1.76
CA LYS A 140 33.52 -12.96 2.55
C LYS A 140 33.37 -12.24 3.90
N ASP A 141 33.22 -10.91 3.88
CA ASP A 141 33.05 -10.04 5.06
C ASP A 141 31.73 -9.26 5.06
N ASP A 142 30.70 -9.79 4.39
CA ASP A 142 29.37 -9.18 4.21
C ASP A 142 28.45 -9.30 5.43
N TYR A 143 28.86 -9.99 6.49
CA TYR A 143 28.07 -10.09 7.73
C TYR A 143 28.12 -8.80 8.55
N LYS A 144 27.74 -7.68 7.92
CA LYS A 144 27.72 -6.34 8.48
C LYS A 144 26.30 -5.77 8.48
N THR A 145 25.94 -5.04 9.52
CA THR A 145 24.69 -4.28 9.55
C THR A 145 24.77 -3.04 8.66
N LYS A 146 23.64 -2.35 8.46
CA LYS A 146 23.57 -1.08 7.71
C LYS A 146 24.57 -0.02 8.17
N ASN A 147 24.95 -0.02 9.46
CA ASN A 147 25.92 0.92 10.02
C ASN A 147 27.36 0.38 9.98
N GLY A 148 27.63 -0.70 9.26
CA GLY A 148 28.96 -1.30 9.09
C GLY A 148 29.43 -2.21 10.22
N LYS A 149 28.61 -2.45 11.26
CA LYS A 149 28.99 -3.32 12.39
C LYS A 149 29.07 -4.79 11.94
N ASP A 150 30.25 -5.41 12.10
CA ASP A 150 30.43 -6.85 11.91
C ASP A 150 29.65 -7.63 12.98
N VAL A 151 28.78 -8.53 12.51
CA VAL A 151 27.97 -9.41 13.34
C VAL A 151 28.25 -10.90 13.11
N SER A 152 29.33 -11.25 12.41
CA SER A 152 29.71 -12.63 12.06
C SER A 152 29.75 -13.60 13.25
N ARG A 153 30.14 -13.10 14.43
CA ARG A 153 30.25 -13.85 15.69
C ARG A 153 28.94 -14.01 16.46
N TYR A 154 27.88 -13.29 16.10
CA TYR A 154 26.60 -13.36 16.81
C TYR A 154 25.75 -14.54 16.30
N SER A 155 25.04 -15.21 17.22
CA SER A 155 24.15 -16.33 16.87
C SER A 155 22.93 -15.88 16.04
N ASN A 156 22.42 -14.67 16.29
CA ASN A 156 21.29 -14.06 15.58
C ASN A 156 21.71 -13.14 14.42
N LYS A 157 22.93 -13.27 13.89
CA LYS A 157 23.52 -12.38 12.88
C LYS A 157 22.64 -12.08 11.67
N PHE A 158 21.94 -13.06 11.12
CA PHE A 158 21.09 -12.84 9.94
C PHE A 158 19.91 -11.93 10.23
N ASN A 159 19.33 -12.01 11.43
CA ASN A 159 18.28 -11.10 11.87
C ASN A 159 18.83 -9.69 12.10
N LEU A 160 20.02 -9.57 12.70
CA LEU A 160 20.70 -8.28 12.88
C LEU A 160 20.97 -7.59 11.54
N ILE A 161 21.45 -8.34 10.54
CA ILE A 161 21.70 -7.80 9.18
C ILE A 161 20.37 -7.41 8.53
N GLY A 162 19.43 -8.34 8.41
CA GLY A 162 18.17 -8.12 7.71
C GLY A 162 17.34 -6.97 8.28
N GLU A 163 17.16 -6.90 9.60
CA GLU A 163 16.40 -5.82 10.24
C GLU A 163 17.10 -4.46 10.13
N SER A 164 18.44 -4.41 10.07
CA SER A 164 19.16 -3.15 9.88
C SER A 164 18.91 -2.50 8.51
N TRP A 165 18.51 -3.29 7.51
CA TRP A 165 18.22 -2.84 6.14
C TRP A 165 16.72 -2.62 5.87
N ARG A 166 15.90 -2.60 6.93
CA ARG A 166 14.46 -2.35 6.82
C ARG A 166 14.18 -0.90 6.41
N ILE A 167 13.23 -0.73 5.49
CA ILE A 167 12.72 0.58 5.05
C ILE A 167 11.19 0.62 5.15
N ARG A 168 10.62 1.83 5.13
CA ARG A 168 9.16 2.03 5.14
C ARG A 168 8.56 1.51 3.83
N ASP A 169 7.41 0.84 3.93
CA ASP A 169 6.60 0.45 2.77
C ASP A 169 5.61 1.57 2.40
N ASP A 170 5.18 1.60 1.14
CA ASP A 170 4.24 2.59 0.58
C ASP A 170 2.84 2.50 1.25
N SER A 171 2.57 1.43 1.99
CA SER A 171 1.32 1.21 2.71
C SER A 171 1.24 1.93 4.06
N GLY A 172 2.33 2.53 4.55
CA GLY A 172 2.40 3.19 5.86
C GLY A 172 2.26 2.25 7.08
N ILE A 173 2.01 0.96 6.85
CA ILE A 173 1.87 -0.07 7.89
C ILE A 173 3.25 -0.67 8.17
N ASN A 174 3.90 -0.20 9.25
CA ASN A 174 5.18 -0.72 9.73
C ASN A 174 5.05 -1.83 10.79
N GLN A 175 3.90 -2.53 10.83
CA GLN A 175 3.76 -3.69 11.70
C GLN A 175 4.39 -4.92 11.06
N CYS A 176 5.68 -5.12 11.34
CA CYS A 176 6.35 -6.37 11.09
C CYS A 176 6.77 -6.97 12.42
N THR A 177 6.39 -8.21 12.66
CA THR A 177 6.96 -8.99 13.75
C THR A 177 8.34 -9.52 13.33
N PRO A 178 9.33 -9.50 14.24
CA PRO A 178 10.60 -10.16 13.99
C PRO A 178 10.38 -11.62 13.60
N PRO A 179 11.18 -12.17 12.67
CA PRO A 179 11.04 -13.55 12.24
C PRO A 179 11.20 -14.52 13.43
N ARG A 180 10.31 -15.52 13.51
CA ARG A 180 10.43 -16.60 14.49
C ARG A 180 11.55 -17.57 14.08
N PRO A 181 12.24 -18.22 15.03
CA PRO A 181 13.18 -19.28 14.70
C PRO A 181 12.46 -20.41 13.95
N PRO A 182 13.08 -20.96 12.90
CA PRO A 182 12.58 -22.12 12.18
C PRO A 182 12.53 -23.37 13.07
N PRO A 183 11.64 -24.34 12.79
CA PRO A 183 11.67 -25.65 13.42
C PRO A 183 12.89 -26.46 12.98
N VAL A 184 13.45 -27.27 13.88
CA VAL A 184 14.53 -28.22 13.54
C VAL A 184 13.91 -29.48 12.93
N CYS A 185 14.40 -29.89 11.76
CA CYS A 185 13.97 -31.14 11.12
C CYS A 185 14.32 -32.36 11.97
N THR A 186 13.36 -33.27 12.13
CA THR A 186 13.64 -34.62 12.63
C THR A 186 14.47 -35.43 11.60
N HIS A 187 15.12 -36.49 12.07
CA HIS A 187 15.88 -37.41 11.20
C HIS A 187 15.01 -38.03 10.09
N ARG A 188 13.75 -38.38 10.42
CA ARG A 188 12.79 -38.94 9.46
C ARG A 188 12.45 -37.94 8.35
N GLU A 189 12.18 -36.69 8.71
CA GLU A 189 11.83 -35.63 7.76
C GLU A 189 13.01 -35.32 6.84
N ARG A 190 14.22 -35.23 7.40
CA ARG A 190 15.44 -35.04 6.62
C ARG A 190 15.66 -36.18 5.62
N ARG A 191 15.38 -37.44 6.00
CA ARG A 191 15.46 -38.59 5.09
C ARG A 191 14.44 -38.50 3.94
N LEU A 192 13.22 -38.04 4.21
CA LEU A 192 12.20 -37.82 3.17
C LEU A 192 12.60 -36.66 2.25
N ALA A 193 13.04 -35.54 2.81
CA ALA A 193 13.50 -34.36 2.09
C ALA A 193 14.70 -34.65 1.17
N SER A 194 15.57 -35.59 1.55
CA SER A 194 16.76 -35.99 0.79
C SER A 194 16.46 -36.83 -0.46
N LYS A 195 15.20 -37.25 -0.68
CA LYS A 195 14.82 -38.06 -1.86
C LYS A 195 14.72 -37.19 -3.13
N ASN A 196 14.82 -37.83 -4.30
CA ASN A 196 14.76 -37.14 -5.61
C ASN A 196 13.40 -36.50 -5.92
N ASN A 197 12.32 -36.99 -5.33
CA ASN A 197 11.00 -36.34 -5.39
C ASN A 197 10.86 -35.17 -4.39
N ALA A 198 11.97 -34.75 -3.77
CA ALA A 198 12.10 -33.60 -2.89
C ALA A 198 13.43 -32.88 -3.24
N CYS A 199 14.32 -32.65 -2.28
CA CYS A 199 15.58 -31.90 -2.45
C CYS A 199 16.74 -32.73 -3.03
N GLY A 200 16.59 -34.04 -3.17
CA GLY A 200 17.67 -34.96 -3.52
C GLY A 200 18.37 -34.65 -4.84
N PHE A 201 17.70 -34.00 -5.80
CA PHE A 201 18.36 -33.58 -7.05
C PHE A 201 19.41 -32.49 -6.86
N LEU A 202 19.40 -31.75 -5.75
CA LEU A 202 20.42 -30.75 -5.43
C LEU A 202 21.63 -31.37 -4.70
N ASN A 203 21.50 -32.60 -4.20
CA ASN A 203 22.53 -33.25 -3.40
C ASN A 203 23.82 -33.43 -4.23
N PRO A 204 24.97 -32.87 -3.81
CA PRO A 204 26.24 -33.02 -4.52
C PRO A 204 26.69 -34.48 -4.74
N LYS A 205 26.23 -35.41 -3.91
CA LYS A 205 26.54 -36.85 -4.01
C LYS A 205 25.64 -37.60 -5.00
N ASN A 206 24.60 -36.96 -5.53
CA ASN A 206 23.63 -37.63 -6.40
C ASN A 206 24.09 -37.67 -7.86
N THR A 207 24.66 -38.80 -8.27
CA THR A 207 25.14 -39.04 -9.64
C THR A 207 24.02 -39.17 -10.68
N ARG A 208 22.76 -39.33 -10.25
CA ARG A 208 21.58 -39.39 -11.14
C ARG A 208 20.84 -38.06 -11.25
N SER A 209 21.41 -36.98 -10.71
CA SER A 209 20.79 -35.66 -10.76
C SER A 209 20.76 -35.11 -12.20
N PRO A 210 19.64 -34.53 -12.66
CA PRO A 210 19.62 -33.76 -13.91
C PRO A 210 20.58 -32.56 -13.86
N PHE A 211 20.97 -32.11 -12.66
CA PHE A 211 21.91 -31.02 -12.44
C PHE A 211 23.38 -31.47 -12.34
N LEU A 212 23.71 -32.75 -12.57
CA LEU A 212 25.05 -33.30 -12.32
C LEU A 212 26.20 -32.45 -12.89
N ARG A 213 26.08 -31.98 -14.14
CA ARG A 213 27.09 -31.13 -14.78
C ARG A 213 27.29 -29.79 -14.04
N CYS A 214 26.20 -29.14 -13.65
CA CYS A 214 26.24 -27.88 -12.91
C CYS A 214 26.78 -28.08 -11.48
N ILE A 215 26.37 -29.17 -10.83
CA ILE A 215 26.88 -29.56 -9.50
C ILE A 215 28.40 -29.76 -9.54
N ARG A 216 28.93 -30.50 -10.54
CA ARG A 216 30.38 -30.71 -10.69
C ARG A 216 31.13 -29.41 -10.93
N GLY A 217 30.54 -28.47 -11.67
CA GLY A 217 31.13 -27.15 -11.91
C GLY A 217 31.19 -26.26 -10.66
N ASN A 218 30.35 -26.50 -9.64
CA ASN A 218 30.41 -25.78 -8.37
C ASN A 218 29.74 -26.56 -7.22
N ALA A 219 30.46 -27.54 -6.66
CA ALA A 219 29.93 -28.41 -5.62
C ALA A 219 29.58 -27.66 -4.33
N VAL A 220 30.33 -26.60 -4.01
CA VAL A 220 30.07 -25.73 -2.85
C VAL A 220 28.71 -25.06 -2.99
N LEU A 221 28.42 -24.47 -4.15
CA LEU A 221 27.13 -23.85 -4.42
C LEU A 221 25.98 -24.85 -4.33
N ALA A 222 26.14 -26.03 -4.95
CA ALA A 222 25.13 -27.08 -4.90
C ALA A 222 24.83 -27.53 -3.45
N LYS A 223 25.86 -27.66 -2.62
CA LYS A 223 25.74 -28.02 -1.21
C LYS A 223 24.87 -27.01 -0.45
N GLU A 224 25.08 -25.72 -0.67
CA GLU A 224 24.28 -24.67 -0.03
C GLU A 224 22.81 -24.70 -0.46
N PHE A 225 22.54 -24.80 -1.77
CA PHE A 225 21.17 -24.93 -2.27
C PHE A 225 20.47 -26.19 -1.75
N TYR A 226 21.20 -27.29 -1.63
CA TYR A 226 20.67 -28.52 -1.07
C TYR A 226 20.26 -28.34 0.40
N TYR A 227 21.11 -27.73 1.23
CA TYR A 227 20.76 -27.49 2.64
C TYR A 227 19.63 -26.49 2.82
N ASN A 228 19.58 -25.43 2.00
CA ASN A 228 18.44 -24.50 1.99
C ASN A 228 17.14 -25.25 1.66
N CYS A 229 17.13 -26.06 0.59
CA CYS A 229 15.94 -26.84 0.26
C CYS A 229 15.53 -27.79 1.40
N LEU A 230 16.49 -28.48 2.03
CA LEU A 230 16.20 -29.35 3.17
C LEU A 230 15.54 -28.54 4.29
N TYR A 231 16.10 -27.39 4.63
CA TYR A 231 15.59 -26.49 5.65
C TYR A 231 14.15 -26.01 5.32
N ASP A 232 13.89 -25.61 4.08
CA ASP A 232 12.58 -25.13 3.64
C ASP A 232 11.54 -26.26 3.72
N TYR A 233 11.92 -27.47 3.28
CA TYR A 233 11.09 -28.67 3.40
C TYR A 233 10.65 -28.91 4.85
N CYS A 234 11.57 -28.77 5.81
CA CYS A 234 11.28 -28.97 7.23
C CYS A 234 10.23 -27.99 7.74
N THR A 235 10.29 -26.73 7.30
CA THR A 235 9.35 -25.70 7.75
C THR A 235 7.92 -25.97 7.29
N TYR A 236 7.76 -26.76 6.22
CA TYR A 236 6.49 -27.17 5.65
C TYR A 236 6.14 -28.64 5.91
N CYS A 237 6.89 -29.34 6.77
CA CYS A 237 6.55 -30.72 7.07
C CYS A 237 5.18 -30.82 7.75
N GLY A 238 4.41 -31.85 7.40
CA GLY A 238 3.03 -32.04 7.86
C GLY A 238 1.99 -31.12 7.21
N LYS A 239 2.40 -30.18 6.34
CA LYS A 239 1.48 -29.40 5.50
C LYS A 239 0.98 -30.22 4.31
N PRO A 240 -0.12 -29.80 3.65
CA PRO A 240 -0.60 -30.46 2.44
C PRO A 240 0.52 -30.63 1.42
N LYS A 241 0.55 -31.80 0.77
CA LYS A 241 1.60 -32.19 -0.20
C LYS A 241 1.86 -31.11 -1.26
N GLU A 242 0.83 -30.39 -1.68
CA GLU A 242 0.92 -29.32 -2.66
C GLU A 242 1.71 -28.10 -2.16
N GLU A 243 1.54 -27.71 -0.89
CA GLU A 243 2.30 -26.61 -0.29
C GLU A 243 3.78 -26.98 -0.15
N LEU A 244 4.03 -28.19 0.36
CA LEU A 244 5.37 -28.73 0.48
C LEU A 244 6.07 -28.80 -0.88
N GLN A 245 5.36 -29.29 -1.91
CA GLN A 245 5.89 -29.37 -3.27
C GLN A 245 6.23 -27.99 -3.83
N LYS A 246 5.38 -26.97 -3.61
CA LYS A 246 5.65 -25.59 -4.07
C LYS A 246 6.99 -25.06 -3.54
N VAL A 247 7.27 -25.28 -2.27
CA VAL A 247 8.49 -24.82 -1.60
C VAL A 247 9.72 -25.54 -2.13
N VAL A 248 9.66 -26.87 -2.25
CA VAL A 248 10.72 -27.68 -2.90
C VAL A 248 10.99 -27.18 -4.33
N CYS A 249 9.94 -26.97 -5.12
CA CYS A 249 10.09 -26.51 -6.50
C CYS A 249 10.73 -25.12 -6.58
N ASN A 250 10.40 -24.21 -5.65
CA ASN A 250 11.01 -22.88 -5.60
C ASN A 250 12.53 -22.96 -5.31
N GLY A 251 12.94 -23.83 -4.39
CA GLY A 251 14.36 -24.05 -4.08
C GLY A 251 15.14 -24.60 -5.28
N ILE A 252 14.57 -25.61 -5.96
CA ILE A 252 15.19 -26.21 -7.16
C ILE A 252 15.22 -25.22 -8.34
N GLU A 253 14.16 -24.44 -8.53
CA GLU A 253 14.11 -23.39 -9.57
C GLU A 253 15.20 -22.34 -9.36
N GLY A 254 15.49 -21.95 -8.11
CA GLY A 254 16.60 -21.07 -7.78
C GLY A 254 17.96 -21.66 -8.17
N PHE A 255 18.17 -22.97 -7.97
CA PHE A 255 19.40 -23.63 -8.41
C PHE A 255 19.48 -23.76 -9.94
N ALA A 256 18.36 -24.06 -10.60
CA ALA A 256 18.29 -24.08 -12.06
C ALA A 256 18.65 -22.72 -12.67
N GLU A 257 18.21 -21.62 -12.04
CA GLU A 257 18.60 -20.25 -12.41
C GLU A 257 20.10 -20.02 -12.22
N ALA A 258 20.66 -20.43 -11.08
CA ALA A 258 22.10 -20.31 -10.82
C ALA A 258 22.98 -21.13 -11.79
N CYS A 259 22.44 -22.23 -12.33
CA CYS A 259 23.08 -22.98 -13.41
C CYS A 259 22.96 -22.26 -14.77
N LYS A 260 21.80 -21.68 -15.09
CA LYS A 260 21.61 -20.88 -16.30
C LYS A 260 22.58 -19.70 -16.35
N ASP A 261 22.82 -19.04 -15.23
CA ASP A 261 23.75 -17.90 -15.14
C ASP A 261 25.21 -18.31 -15.45
N ARG A 262 25.51 -19.62 -15.44
CA ARG A 262 26.77 -20.22 -15.91
C ARG A 262 26.66 -20.86 -17.30
N GLY A 263 25.65 -20.47 -18.08
CA GLY A 263 25.40 -20.98 -19.43
C GLY A 263 24.80 -22.39 -19.48
N MET A 264 24.34 -22.96 -18.35
CA MET A 264 23.81 -24.32 -18.30
C MET A 264 22.29 -24.33 -18.10
N THR A 265 21.53 -24.45 -19.19
CA THR A 265 20.07 -24.62 -19.14
C THR A 265 19.68 -26.10 -19.01
N ILE A 266 18.98 -26.47 -17.95
CA ILE A 266 18.79 -27.88 -17.53
C ILE A 266 17.31 -28.26 -17.57
N LYS A 267 16.97 -29.39 -18.21
CA LYS A 267 15.62 -29.99 -18.18
C LYS A 267 15.45 -30.79 -16.89
N TRP A 268 14.89 -30.18 -15.86
CA TRP A 268 14.73 -30.82 -14.54
C TRP A 268 13.27 -31.16 -14.19
N ARG A 269 12.30 -30.41 -14.73
CA ARG A 269 10.87 -30.65 -14.48
C ARG A 269 10.35 -31.89 -15.20
N ARG A 270 9.37 -32.55 -14.59
CA ARG A 270 8.60 -33.67 -15.14
C ARG A 270 7.11 -33.46 -14.86
N ASN A 271 6.24 -34.15 -15.59
CA ASN A 271 4.78 -34.05 -15.36
C ASN A 271 4.39 -34.39 -13.91
N THR A 272 5.14 -35.31 -13.27
CA THR A 272 4.94 -35.75 -11.89
C THR A 272 5.79 -35.00 -10.86
N PHE A 273 6.69 -34.10 -11.29
CA PHE A 273 7.61 -33.40 -10.40
C PHE A 273 7.85 -31.96 -10.85
N CYS A 274 7.31 -31.01 -10.07
CA CYS A 274 7.36 -29.58 -10.32
C CYS A 274 6.88 -29.16 -11.73
N PRO A 275 5.72 -29.66 -12.23
CA PRO A 275 5.23 -29.29 -13.56
C PRO A 275 4.99 -27.79 -13.65
N MET A 276 5.43 -27.18 -14.75
CA MET A 276 5.14 -25.78 -15.06
C MET A 276 3.86 -25.69 -15.88
N LYS A 277 2.84 -24.98 -15.37
CA LYS A 277 1.60 -24.72 -16.09
C LYS A 277 1.76 -23.47 -16.97
N CYS A 278 1.49 -23.61 -18.26
CA CYS A 278 1.50 -22.51 -19.22
C CYS A 278 0.06 -22.08 -19.58
N GLY A 279 -0.11 -20.82 -19.98
CA GLY A 279 -1.40 -20.26 -20.35
C GLY A 279 -1.92 -20.75 -21.71
N ALA A 280 -3.05 -20.18 -22.14
CA ALA A 280 -3.60 -20.45 -23.46
C ALA A 280 -2.58 -20.13 -24.56
N ASN A 281 -2.50 -21.00 -25.56
CA ASN A 281 -1.58 -20.88 -26.71
C ASN A 281 -0.09 -20.81 -26.33
N GLN A 282 0.27 -21.29 -25.14
CA GLN A 282 1.65 -21.43 -24.68
C GLN A 282 2.03 -22.90 -24.53
N VAL A 283 3.34 -23.17 -24.57
CA VAL A 283 3.93 -24.48 -24.31
C VAL A 283 5.15 -24.30 -23.42
N TYR A 284 5.35 -25.24 -22.49
CA TYR A 284 6.55 -25.27 -21.67
C TYR A 284 7.78 -25.60 -22.51
N ASN A 285 8.82 -24.77 -22.41
CA ASN A 285 10.10 -24.98 -23.06
C ASN A 285 11.23 -24.67 -22.07
N TYR A 286 12.01 -25.70 -21.73
CA TYR A 286 13.17 -25.55 -20.84
C TYR A 286 14.33 -24.77 -21.48
N LYS A 287 14.32 -24.62 -22.81
CA LYS A 287 15.29 -23.85 -23.61
C LYS A 287 14.58 -22.72 -24.39
N ALA A 288 13.60 -22.05 -23.78
CA ALA A 288 12.94 -20.91 -24.41
C ALA A 288 13.95 -19.79 -24.68
N THR A 289 13.68 -18.96 -25.68
CA THR A 289 14.47 -17.75 -25.94
C THR A 289 14.43 -16.78 -24.75
N GLY A 290 15.55 -16.10 -24.48
CA GLY A 290 15.60 -15.01 -23.51
C GLY A 290 14.89 -13.74 -23.99
N CYS A 291 14.64 -13.64 -25.30
CA CYS A 291 13.98 -12.52 -25.96
C CYS A 291 12.81 -13.06 -26.79
N PRO A 292 11.63 -13.29 -26.20
CA PRO A 292 10.48 -13.82 -26.92
C PRO A 292 10.00 -12.83 -27.99
N ALA A 293 9.48 -13.34 -29.11
CA ALA A 293 8.79 -12.51 -30.09
C ALA A 293 7.54 -11.91 -29.46
N THR A 294 7.40 -10.59 -29.58
CA THR A 294 6.28 -9.84 -29.00
C THR A 294 5.56 -9.01 -30.05
N CYS A 295 4.35 -8.55 -29.74
CA CYS A 295 3.64 -7.61 -30.61
C CYS A 295 4.40 -6.30 -30.87
N VAL A 296 5.37 -5.96 -30.02
CA VAL A 296 6.22 -4.76 -30.13
C VAL A 296 7.44 -5.03 -30.97
N ASP A 297 8.08 -6.16 -30.73
CA ASP A 297 9.24 -6.61 -31.49
C ASP A 297 9.08 -8.10 -31.83
N PRO A 298 8.53 -8.41 -33.02
CA PRO A 298 8.39 -9.77 -33.50
C PRO A 298 9.73 -10.45 -33.83
N ASN A 299 10.79 -9.67 -34.08
CA ASN A 299 12.10 -10.17 -34.47
C ASN A 299 13.08 -10.31 -33.31
N ALA A 300 12.69 -9.93 -32.09
CA ALA A 300 13.48 -10.05 -30.87
C ALA A 300 14.25 -11.38 -30.70
N PRO A 301 13.71 -12.56 -31.07
CA PRO A 301 14.46 -13.81 -30.95
C PRO A 301 15.69 -13.90 -31.87
N LYS A 302 15.68 -13.23 -33.03
CA LYS A 302 16.75 -13.32 -34.05
C LYS A 302 18.03 -12.60 -33.61
N THR A 303 17.88 -11.49 -32.91
CA THR A 303 18.99 -10.64 -32.42
C THR A 303 19.28 -10.86 -30.94
N CYS A 304 18.71 -11.92 -30.34
CA CYS A 304 18.82 -12.18 -28.92
C CYS A 304 20.21 -12.68 -28.53
N SER A 305 20.94 -11.87 -27.75
CA SER A 305 22.21 -12.26 -27.13
C SER A 305 22.06 -12.92 -25.76
N LEU A 306 20.82 -13.01 -25.24
CA LEU A 306 20.58 -13.58 -23.91
C LEU A 306 20.59 -15.11 -23.93
N PRO A 307 21.09 -15.75 -22.86
CA PRO A 307 21.08 -17.20 -22.75
C PRO A 307 19.64 -17.74 -22.73
N LYS A 308 19.45 -18.95 -23.25
CA LYS A 308 18.17 -19.65 -23.21
C LYS A 308 17.72 -19.89 -21.76
N ALA A 309 16.45 -19.66 -21.48
CA ALA A 309 15.88 -19.74 -20.15
C ALA A 309 14.64 -20.65 -20.12
N GLU A 310 14.40 -21.29 -18.98
CA GLU A 310 13.19 -22.08 -18.77
C GLU A 310 11.96 -21.16 -18.70
N GLY A 311 10.92 -21.47 -19.47
CA GLY A 311 9.65 -20.74 -19.41
C GLY A 311 8.55 -21.28 -20.31
N CYS A 312 7.48 -20.49 -20.40
CA CYS A 312 6.38 -20.72 -21.33
C CYS A 312 6.61 -19.90 -22.59
N GLU A 313 6.61 -20.55 -23.74
CA GLU A 313 6.79 -19.95 -25.06
C GLU A 313 5.47 -20.00 -25.85
N CYS A 314 5.23 -19.01 -26.71
CA CYS A 314 4.06 -19.04 -27.59
C CYS A 314 4.16 -20.20 -28.58
N LYS A 315 3.05 -20.90 -28.81
CA LYS A 315 2.96 -21.91 -29.87
C LYS A 315 3.18 -21.25 -31.24
N ARG A 316 3.60 -22.03 -32.23
CA ARG A 316 3.73 -21.58 -33.62
C ARG A 316 2.44 -20.89 -34.09
N GLY A 317 2.58 -19.72 -34.73
CA GLY A 317 1.45 -18.89 -35.17
C GLY A 317 0.91 -17.90 -34.13
N TYR A 318 1.47 -17.89 -32.91
CA TYR A 318 1.12 -16.95 -31.85
C TYR A 318 2.32 -16.09 -31.45
N ILE A 319 2.03 -14.89 -30.94
CA ILE A 319 3.00 -13.88 -30.52
C ILE A 319 2.65 -13.32 -29.14
N LEU A 320 3.66 -12.92 -28.36
CA LEU A 320 3.46 -12.50 -26.98
C LEU A 320 2.92 -11.06 -26.90
N SER A 321 1.80 -10.90 -26.20
CA SER A 321 1.15 -9.63 -25.85
C SER A 321 1.00 -9.54 -24.34
N ASP A 322 1.88 -8.76 -23.68
CA ASP A 322 2.08 -8.74 -22.22
C ASP A 322 2.42 -10.12 -21.61
N ASP A 323 1.40 -10.89 -21.24
CA ASP A 323 1.50 -12.23 -20.67
C ASP A 323 0.71 -13.30 -21.44
N GLN A 324 0.01 -12.92 -22.51
CA GLN A 324 -0.82 -13.82 -23.31
C GLN A 324 -0.24 -14.03 -24.71
N CYS A 325 -0.44 -15.23 -25.26
CA CYS A 325 -0.07 -15.52 -26.64
C CYS A 325 -1.31 -15.37 -27.53
N VAL A 326 -1.26 -14.39 -28.42
CA VAL A 326 -2.35 -14.00 -29.32
C VAL A 326 -1.93 -14.21 -30.77
N LYS A 327 -2.87 -14.23 -31.71
CA LYS A 327 -2.54 -14.16 -33.14
C LYS A 327 -1.93 -12.79 -33.45
N THR A 328 -1.06 -12.70 -34.45
CA THR A 328 -0.44 -11.42 -34.86
C THR A 328 -1.49 -10.35 -35.23
N SER A 329 -2.59 -10.74 -35.88
CA SER A 329 -3.72 -9.85 -36.19
C SER A 329 -4.48 -9.35 -34.95
N SER A 330 -4.20 -9.90 -33.77
CA SER A 330 -4.78 -9.51 -32.48
C SER A 330 -3.78 -8.77 -31.60
N CYS A 331 -2.66 -8.31 -32.15
CA CYS A 331 -1.77 -7.37 -31.47
C CYS A 331 -2.48 -6.05 -31.19
N GLY A 332 -2.16 -5.47 -30.05
CA GLY A 332 -2.80 -4.27 -29.53
C GLY A 332 -2.33 -2.96 -30.14
N CYS A 333 -2.62 -1.87 -29.44
CA CYS A 333 -2.41 -0.50 -29.89
C CYS A 333 -1.11 0.09 -29.31
N TYR A 334 -0.58 1.11 -29.98
CA TYR A 334 0.54 1.91 -29.49
C TYR A 334 0.09 3.35 -29.27
N HIS A 335 0.43 3.89 -28.11
CA HIS A 335 0.14 5.28 -27.79
C HIS A 335 1.28 5.87 -26.96
N ARG A 336 1.91 6.95 -27.45
CA ARG A 336 3.00 7.67 -26.75
C ARG A 336 4.08 6.74 -26.17
N GLY A 337 4.56 5.79 -26.97
CA GLY A 337 5.59 4.81 -26.57
C GLY A 337 5.11 3.69 -25.65
N ARG A 338 3.79 3.55 -25.44
CA ARG A 338 3.20 2.51 -24.59
C ARG A 338 2.39 1.53 -25.43
N TYR A 339 2.69 0.23 -25.26
CA TYR A 339 1.87 -0.85 -25.79
C TYR A 339 0.62 -1.08 -24.93
N LEU A 340 -0.52 -1.27 -25.59
CA LEU A 340 -1.83 -1.51 -24.97
C LEU A 340 -2.43 -2.77 -25.60
N PRO A 341 -2.52 -3.90 -24.89
CA PRO A 341 -3.21 -5.08 -25.38
C PRO A 341 -4.66 -4.77 -25.79
N VAL A 342 -5.20 -5.51 -26.77
CA VAL A 342 -6.62 -5.41 -27.15
C VAL A 342 -7.52 -5.58 -25.93
N GLY A 343 -8.59 -4.77 -25.85
CA GLY A 343 -9.51 -4.72 -24.71
C GLY A 343 -9.04 -3.82 -23.56
N THR A 344 -7.84 -3.23 -23.67
CA THR A 344 -7.36 -2.29 -22.66
C THR A 344 -8.19 -1.00 -22.68
N VAL A 345 -8.65 -0.62 -21.48
CA VAL A 345 -9.25 0.69 -21.20
C VAL A 345 -8.40 1.41 -20.17
N ILE A 346 -7.88 2.59 -20.54
CA ILE A 346 -7.19 3.49 -19.61
C ILE A 346 -8.05 4.72 -19.46
N LYS A 347 -8.62 4.88 -18.26
CA LYS A 347 -9.21 6.14 -17.85
C LYS A 347 -8.09 7.04 -17.36
N GLY A 348 -7.94 8.21 -17.96
CA GLY A 348 -7.05 9.27 -17.50
C GLY A 348 -7.85 10.41 -16.88
N CYS A 349 -7.22 11.59 -16.82
CA CYS A 349 -7.87 12.83 -16.40
C CYS A 349 -8.10 13.82 -17.55
N TYR A 350 -7.44 13.57 -18.68
CA TYR A 350 -7.45 14.40 -19.89
C TYR A 350 -7.89 13.60 -21.13
N GLU A 351 -7.59 12.31 -21.13
CA GLU A 351 -7.92 11.39 -22.21
C GLU A 351 -8.33 10.03 -21.62
N GLU A 352 -9.28 9.37 -22.28
CA GLU A 352 -9.63 7.98 -22.07
C GLU A 352 -9.24 7.18 -23.32
N LEU A 353 -8.48 6.11 -23.13
CA LEU A 353 -7.93 5.29 -24.21
C LEU A 353 -8.61 3.92 -24.24
N HIS A 354 -9.12 3.55 -25.42
CA HIS A 354 -9.76 2.25 -25.67
C HIS A 354 -9.04 1.56 -26.82
N CYS A 355 -8.34 0.46 -26.54
CA CYS A 355 -7.75 -0.35 -27.60
C CYS A 355 -8.74 -1.44 -28.04
N LYS A 356 -9.37 -1.27 -29.20
CA LYS A 356 -10.34 -2.23 -29.74
C LYS A 356 -9.76 -2.97 -30.94
N ASN A 357 -10.20 -4.20 -31.18
CA ASN A 357 -9.85 -4.95 -32.38
C ASN A 357 -11.06 -4.99 -33.32
N THR A 358 -10.87 -4.60 -34.58
CA THR A 358 -11.89 -4.61 -35.62
C THR A 358 -11.77 -5.81 -36.58
N GLY A 359 -11.05 -6.86 -36.16
CA GLY A 359 -10.92 -8.13 -36.91
C GLY A 359 -9.64 -8.23 -37.75
N HIS A 360 -9.09 -7.10 -38.22
CA HIS A 360 -7.85 -7.06 -39.01
C HIS A 360 -6.68 -6.34 -38.32
N LYS A 361 -6.96 -5.29 -37.53
CA LYS A 361 -5.97 -4.50 -36.80
C LYS A 361 -6.58 -3.92 -35.53
N ALA A 362 -5.76 -3.68 -34.52
CA ALA A 362 -6.21 -2.92 -33.36
C ALA A 362 -6.24 -1.41 -33.66
N HIS A 363 -7.31 -0.76 -33.22
CA HIS A 363 -7.53 0.68 -33.32
C HIS A 363 -7.59 1.28 -31.92
N LEU A 364 -6.84 2.37 -31.75
CA LEU A 364 -6.91 3.19 -30.54
C LEU A 364 -8.01 4.22 -30.71
N ILE A 365 -9.01 4.17 -29.85
CA ILE A 365 -10.01 5.22 -29.71
C ILE A 365 -9.57 6.09 -28.53
N VAL A 366 -9.41 7.38 -28.77
CA VAL A 366 -9.07 8.39 -27.77
C VAL A 366 -10.28 9.27 -27.57
N ALA A 367 -10.77 9.36 -26.34
CA ALA A 367 -11.82 10.29 -25.97
C ALA A 367 -11.22 11.37 -25.07
N ASP A 368 -11.36 12.64 -25.47
CA ASP A 368 -10.98 13.74 -24.61
C ASP A 368 -11.95 13.83 -23.44
N ILE A 369 -11.40 13.80 -22.23
CA ILE A 369 -12.17 13.90 -20.99
C ILE A 369 -11.57 15.01 -20.14
N ARG A 370 -12.39 15.66 -19.33
CA ARG A 370 -11.90 16.59 -18.32
C ARG A 370 -12.55 16.27 -17.00
N CYS A 371 -11.74 16.13 -15.97
CA CYS A 371 -12.23 16.06 -14.60
C CYS A 371 -13.13 17.26 -14.30
N SER A 372 -14.22 17.03 -13.56
CA SER A 372 -15.05 18.10 -13.02
C SER A 372 -14.20 19.14 -12.27
N ASN A 373 -14.60 20.41 -12.30
CA ASN A 373 -14.01 21.46 -11.46
C ASN A 373 -14.10 21.12 -9.95
N TYR A 374 -15.03 20.25 -9.56
CA TYR A 374 -15.21 19.75 -8.20
C TYR A 374 -14.60 18.37 -7.97
N SER A 375 -13.68 17.91 -8.82
CA SER A 375 -12.88 16.71 -8.58
C SER A 375 -11.39 17.03 -8.55
N VAL A 376 -10.61 16.00 -8.23
CA VAL A 376 -9.15 16.01 -8.26
C VAL A 376 -8.66 14.79 -9.02
N CYS A 377 -7.68 14.99 -9.89
CA CYS A 377 -7.01 13.90 -10.59
C CYS A 377 -6.05 13.20 -9.62
N LYS A 378 -6.28 11.92 -9.32
CA LYS A 378 -5.44 11.15 -8.41
C LYS A 378 -5.09 9.78 -9.00
N LEU A 379 -3.85 9.35 -8.81
CA LEU A 379 -3.40 8.01 -9.15
C LEU A 379 -4.00 7.00 -8.15
N THR A 380 -4.80 6.06 -8.64
CA THR A 380 -5.42 5.01 -7.82
C THR A 380 -5.26 3.67 -8.50
N ASN A 381 -4.67 2.69 -7.81
CA ASN A 381 -4.49 1.32 -8.31
C ASN A 381 -3.83 1.24 -9.70
N GLY A 382 -2.80 2.06 -9.96
CA GLY A 382 -2.09 2.00 -11.23
C GLY A 382 -2.62 2.91 -12.35
N GLN A 383 -3.70 3.66 -12.12
CA GLN A 383 -4.34 4.51 -13.14
C GLN A 383 -4.79 5.85 -12.55
N TYR A 384 -4.66 6.92 -13.32
CA TYR A 384 -5.18 8.23 -12.93
C TYR A 384 -6.70 8.25 -13.07
N LYS A 385 -7.39 8.74 -12.04
CA LYS A 385 -8.85 8.87 -12.07
C LYS A 385 -9.25 10.21 -11.48
N CYS A 386 -10.33 10.78 -12.01
CA CYS A 386 -11.00 11.90 -11.39
C CYS A 386 -11.75 11.42 -10.14
N ILE A 387 -11.53 12.07 -9.00
CA ILE A 387 -12.18 11.74 -7.74
C ILE A 387 -12.87 13.01 -7.23
N CYS A 388 -14.20 12.98 -7.04
CA CYS A 388 -14.92 14.15 -6.51
C CYS A 388 -14.33 14.61 -5.17
N ARG A 389 -14.20 15.93 -5.00
CA ARG A 389 -13.78 16.57 -3.77
C ARG A 389 -14.79 16.30 -2.66
N ASN A 390 -14.35 16.45 -1.42
CA ASN A 390 -15.22 16.36 -0.25
C ASN A 390 -16.43 17.30 -0.41
N GLY A 391 -17.64 16.79 -0.13
CA GLY A 391 -18.90 17.50 -0.34
C GLY A 391 -19.58 17.21 -1.68
N TYR A 392 -18.92 16.53 -2.61
CA TYR A 392 -19.47 16.16 -3.91
C TYR A 392 -19.55 14.64 -4.10
N ILE A 393 -20.44 14.18 -4.99
CA ILE A 393 -20.60 12.79 -5.42
C ILE A 393 -20.74 12.69 -6.94
N GLY A 394 -20.33 11.56 -7.49
CA GLY A 394 -20.41 11.26 -8.90
C GLY A 394 -19.22 10.41 -9.35
N ASP A 395 -19.00 10.35 -10.66
CA ASP A 395 -17.93 9.56 -11.30
C ASP A 395 -16.60 10.31 -11.41
N GLY A 396 -16.53 11.56 -10.93
CA GLY A 396 -15.35 12.42 -11.01
C GLY A 396 -15.30 13.31 -12.26
N LEU A 397 -15.96 12.89 -13.35
CA LEU A 397 -16.17 13.72 -14.54
C LEU A 397 -17.38 14.64 -14.32
N THR A 398 -18.44 14.08 -13.73
CA THR A 398 -19.58 14.81 -13.19
C THR A 398 -19.56 14.68 -11.68
N CYS A 399 -19.46 15.83 -10.99
CA CYS A 399 -19.54 15.89 -9.53
C CYS A 399 -20.68 16.82 -9.15
N LYS A 400 -21.68 16.28 -8.44
CA LYS A 400 -22.81 17.04 -7.92
C LYS A 400 -22.63 17.24 -6.42
N PRO A 401 -23.07 18.38 -5.84
CA PRO A 401 -23.12 18.54 -4.40
C PRO A 401 -23.87 17.37 -3.78
N LYS A 402 -23.37 16.82 -2.67
CA LYS A 402 -24.14 15.88 -1.86
C LYS A 402 -25.42 16.60 -1.40
N ALA A 403 -26.57 15.94 -1.52
CA ALA A 403 -27.85 16.52 -1.14
C ALA A 403 -27.78 17.05 0.31
N SER A 404 -27.99 18.36 0.47
CA SER A 404 -28.04 19.00 1.78
C SER A 404 -29.38 18.72 2.44
N ARG A 405 -29.32 18.39 3.73
CA ARG A 405 -30.50 18.19 4.58
C ARG A 405 -30.89 19.52 5.18
N THR A 406 -32.20 19.80 5.22
CA THR A 406 -32.75 21.00 5.87
C THR A 406 -33.58 20.58 7.07
N THR A 407 -33.35 21.21 8.21
CA THR A 407 -34.15 21.03 9.42
C THR A 407 -34.69 22.38 9.88
N VAL A 408 -35.96 22.40 10.26
CA VAL A 408 -36.63 23.57 10.85
C VAL A 408 -37.00 23.22 12.29
N ILE A 409 -36.69 24.13 13.22
CA ILE A 409 -37.01 24.01 14.65
C ILE A 409 -37.74 25.28 15.08
N CYS A 410 -39.02 25.18 15.42
CA CYS A 410 -39.81 26.34 15.86
C CYS A 410 -39.29 26.90 17.19
N GLU A 411 -39.49 28.19 17.45
CA GLU A 411 -39.05 28.82 18.69
C GLU A 411 -39.60 28.10 19.94
N HIS A 412 -38.74 27.94 20.95
CA HIS A 412 -38.95 27.12 22.17
C HIS A 412 -39.01 25.60 21.95
N LYS A 413 -38.66 25.11 20.76
CA LYS A 413 -38.49 23.68 20.50
C LYS A 413 -37.01 23.31 20.35
N SER A 414 -36.74 22.03 20.50
CA SER A 414 -35.44 21.41 20.25
C SER A 414 -35.56 20.28 19.24
N ASN A 415 -34.52 20.04 18.45
CA ASN A 415 -34.43 18.90 17.55
C ASN A 415 -32.98 18.43 17.40
N ALA A 416 -32.79 17.16 17.04
CA ALA A 416 -31.48 16.58 16.79
C ALA A 416 -31.16 16.51 15.29
N LEU A 417 -29.93 16.87 14.91
CA LEU A 417 -29.37 16.56 13.61
C LEU A 417 -28.57 15.26 13.73
N SER A 418 -28.65 14.39 12.73
CA SER A 418 -27.88 13.14 12.71
C SER A 418 -27.45 12.76 11.29
N CYS A 419 -26.32 12.07 11.21
CA CYS A 419 -25.81 11.49 9.98
C CYS A 419 -25.70 9.96 10.07
N PRO A 420 -25.76 9.24 8.94
CA PRO A 420 -25.52 7.79 8.93
C PRO A 420 -24.17 7.43 9.58
N ALA A 421 -24.03 6.19 10.04
CA ALA A 421 -22.78 5.72 10.66
C ALA A 421 -21.56 6.01 9.76
N GLY A 422 -20.46 6.46 10.37
CA GLY A 422 -19.22 6.85 9.66
C GLY A 422 -19.29 8.17 8.88
N HIS A 423 -20.32 9.00 9.12
CA HIS A 423 -20.43 10.34 8.55
C HIS A 423 -20.50 11.40 9.66
N LEU A 424 -19.93 12.57 9.39
CA LEU A 424 -19.98 13.73 10.26
C LEU A 424 -20.82 14.84 9.65
N ILE A 425 -21.42 15.66 10.52
CA ILE A 425 -22.22 16.83 10.17
C ILE A 425 -21.28 17.98 9.75
N LYS A 426 -21.62 18.65 8.64
CA LYS A 426 -21.07 19.95 8.24
C LYS A 426 -22.20 20.93 7.98
N ILE A 427 -22.28 22.01 8.76
CA ILE A 427 -23.30 23.04 8.63
C ILE A 427 -22.97 23.96 7.46
N ALA A 428 -23.88 24.01 6.49
CA ALA A 428 -23.79 24.87 5.31
C ALA A 428 -24.37 26.26 5.60
N SER A 429 -25.55 26.33 6.22
CA SER A 429 -26.18 27.58 6.65
C SER A 429 -27.05 27.35 7.89
N ALA A 430 -27.26 28.41 8.68
CA ALA A 430 -28.25 28.41 9.75
C ALA A 430 -28.80 29.82 9.99
N ASN A 431 -30.09 29.93 10.26
CA ASN A 431 -30.76 31.18 10.57
C ASN A 431 -31.81 30.97 11.67
N TYR A 432 -31.64 31.62 12.82
CA TYR A 432 -32.68 31.78 13.82
C TYR A 432 -33.36 33.13 13.59
N GLY A 433 -34.65 33.10 13.30
CA GLY A 433 -35.41 34.29 12.92
C GLY A 433 -36.70 33.90 12.22
N ARG A 434 -37.27 34.79 11.42
CA ARG A 434 -38.45 34.49 10.60
C ARG A 434 -38.22 35.02 9.20
N THR A 435 -38.39 34.13 8.22
CA THR A 435 -38.25 34.42 6.79
C THR A 435 -39.50 34.06 5.99
N SER A 436 -40.55 33.57 6.66
CA SER A 436 -41.80 33.11 6.06
C SER A 436 -42.92 33.14 7.10
N LYS A 437 -44.14 33.47 6.65
CA LYS A 437 -45.37 33.37 7.46
C LYS A 437 -45.90 31.92 7.58
N GLY A 438 -45.58 31.07 6.61
CA GLY A 438 -46.08 29.69 6.54
C GLY A 438 -45.32 28.69 7.42
N THR A 439 -44.07 28.99 7.77
CA THR A 439 -43.21 28.10 8.57
C THR A 439 -43.37 28.42 10.06
N CYS A 440 -43.62 27.41 10.91
CA CYS A 440 -43.89 27.58 12.33
C CYS A 440 -44.94 28.67 12.58
N ARG A 441 -46.16 28.43 12.06
CA ARG A 441 -47.28 29.39 12.10
C ARG A 441 -47.59 29.82 13.52
N SER A 442 -47.82 31.12 13.69
CA SER A 442 -48.15 31.75 14.97
C SER A 442 -48.85 33.09 14.69
N SER A 443 -49.65 33.59 15.63
CA SER A 443 -50.26 34.92 15.58
C SER A 443 -49.24 36.07 15.61
N LEU A 444 -47.96 35.77 15.82
CA LEU A 444 -46.83 36.70 15.88
C LEU A 444 -45.87 36.55 14.68
N ASP A 445 -46.38 36.24 13.48
CA ASP A 445 -45.57 36.04 12.26
C ASP A 445 -45.30 37.33 11.45
N ARG A 446 -45.19 38.47 12.15
CA ARG A 446 -45.25 39.82 11.59
C ARG A 446 -44.02 40.21 10.76
N ASP A 447 -42.81 39.95 11.25
CA ASP A 447 -41.57 40.32 10.57
C ASP A 447 -40.90 39.11 9.87
N THR A 448 -40.92 39.11 8.53
CA THR A 448 -40.24 38.09 7.70
C THR A 448 -38.85 38.51 7.23
N ASN A 449 -38.33 39.65 7.67
CA ASN A 449 -36.94 40.05 7.48
C ASN A 449 -36.11 39.85 8.76
N CYS A 450 -36.53 38.90 9.60
CA CYS A 450 -35.92 38.66 10.88
C CYS A 450 -34.83 37.58 10.79
N LYS A 451 -33.58 37.95 11.07
CA LYS A 451 -32.41 37.05 10.98
C LYS A 451 -31.37 37.36 12.05
N ALA A 452 -31.02 36.38 12.87
CA ALA A 452 -29.90 36.51 13.82
C ALA A 452 -28.55 36.31 13.11
N SER A 453 -27.67 37.31 13.23
CA SER A 453 -26.36 37.33 12.55
C SER A 453 -25.40 36.23 13.03
N LYS A 454 -25.56 35.72 14.26
CA LYS A 454 -24.68 34.71 14.86
C LYS A 454 -25.19 33.27 14.70
N SER A 455 -26.32 33.04 14.04
CA SER A 455 -26.91 31.69 13.95
C SER A 455 -25.96 30.67 13.34
N LEU A 456 -25.27 31.00 12.25
CA LEU A 456 -24.35 30.08 11.58
C LEU A 456 -23.17 29.67 12.47
N SER A 457 -22.51 30.62 13.14
CA SER A 457 -21.35 30.33 13.99
C SER A 457 -21.74 29.53 15.24
N ILE A 458 -22.88 29.85 15.85
CA ILE A 458 -23.42 29.10 16.99
C ILE A 458 -23.74 27.66 16.58
N VAL A 459 -24.48 27.45 15.49
CA VAL A 459 -24.85 26.09 15.04
C VAL A 459 -23.63 25.28 14.60
N LYS A 460 -22.65 25.90 13.90
CA LYS A 460 -21.35 25.25 13.60
C LYS A 460 -20.65 24.79 14.86
N SER A 461 -20.55 25.65 15.88
CA SER A 461 -19.86 25.31 17.14
C SER A 461 -20.48 24.14 17.91
N ILE A 462 -21.77 23.87 17.68
CA ILE A 462 -22.51 22.79 18.33
C ILE A 462 -22.46 21.50 17.49
N CYS A 463 -22.49 21.61 16.16
CA CYS A 463 -22.78 20.48 15.29
C CYS A 463 -21.67 20.05 14.33
N ASP A 464 -20.77 20.95 13.89
CA ASP A 464 -19.70 20.57 12.96
C ASP A 464 -18.82 19.48 13.58
N GLY A 465 -18.53 18.43 12.79
CA GLY A 465 -17.66 17.33 13.22
C GLY A 465 -18.32 16.30 14.14
N ASN A 466 -19.62 16.44 14.44
CA ASN A 466 -20.36 15.43 15.21
C ASN A 466 -21.11 14.48 14.27
N ASN A 467 -21.30 13.23 14.68
CA ASN A 467 -22.23 12.32 14.00
C ASN A 467 -23.70 12.68 14.30
N ALA A 468 -23.95 13.25 15.49
CA ALA A 468 -25.23 13.81 15.90
C ALA A 468 -25.06 14.99 16.87
N CYS A 469 -26.00 15.94 16.86
CA CYS A 469 -26.04 17.09 17.79
C CYS A 469 -27.49 17.49 18.08
N SER A 470 -27.75 18.13 19.23
CA SER A 470 -29.06 18.70 19.55
C SER A 470 -29.02 20.23 19.50
N LEU A 471 -30.04 20.83 18.90
CA LEU A 471 -30.21 22.26 18.76
C LEU A 471 -31.52 22.69 19.40
N GLU A 472 -31.49 23.83 20.09
CA GLU A 472 -32.65 24.41 20.76
C GLU A 472 -32.82 25.84 20.23
N ALA A 473 -34.03 26.15 19.74
CA ALA A 473 -34.34 27.38 19.04
C ALA A 473 -34.90 28.44 19.99
N THR A 474 -34.04 29.10 20.77
CA THR A 474 -34.44 30.09 21.78
C THR A 474 -33.64 31.39 21.72
N ASN A 475 -34.25 32.47 22.21
CA ASN A 475 -33.61 33.77 22.37
C ASN A 475 -32.36 33.72 23.27
N SER A 476 -32.32 32.84 24.27
CA SER A 476 -31.15 32.67 25.14
C SER A 476 -29.94 32.12 24.40
N VAL A 477 -30.16 31.33 23.33
CA VAL A 477 -29.09 30.74 22.54
C VAL A 477 -28.65 31.67 21.41
N PHE A 478 -29.59 32.32 20.73
CA PHE A 478 -29.31 33.04 19.48
C PHE A 478 -29.48 34.57 19.56
N GLY A 479 -29.93 35.10 20.69
CA GLY A 479 -30.44 36.47 20.82
C GLY A 479 -31.86 36.62 20.26
N ASP A 480 -32.47 37.78 20.47
CA ASP A 480 -33.77 38.12 19.87
C ASP A 480 -33.58 39.12 18.72
N PRO A 481 -33.47 38.65 17.46
CA PRO A 481 -33.28 39.52 16.31
C PRO A 481 -34.52 40.35 15.92
N CYS A 482 -35.71 40.02 16.44
CA CYS A 482 -36.96 40.71 16.11
C CYS A 482 -37.98 40.55 17.24
N VAL A 483 -37.94 41.46 18.22
CA VAL A 483 -38.81 41.42 19.41
C VAL A 483 -40.29 41.42 18.99
N GLY A 484 -41.07 40.54 19.61
CA GLY A 484 -42.51 40.40 19.34
C GLY A 484 -42.83 39.58 18.07
N THR A 485 -41.84 39.02 17.40
CA THR A 485 -42.02 38.08 16.29
C THR A 485 -41.61 36.67 16.71
N TYR A 486 -42.48 35.69 16.44
CA TYR A 486 -42.21 34.27 16.71
C TYR A 486 -41.21 33.74 15.69
N LYS A 487 -40.10 33.14 16.10
CA LYS A 487 -38.98 32.76 15.23
C LYS A 487 -38.92 31.25 15.00
N TYR A 488 -38.02 30.82 14.15
CA TYR A 488 -37.61 29.44 13.97
C TYR A 488 -36.15 29.36 13.55
N LEU A 489 -35.49 28.27 13.91
CA LEU A 489 -34.15 27.94 13.43
C LEU A 489 -34.27 27.08 12.16
N THR A 490 -33.79 27.59 11.03
CA THR A 490 -33.54 26.79 9.83
C THR A 490 -32.07 26.43 9.79
N VAL A 491 -31.74 25.14 9.61
CA VAL A 491 -30.37 24.64 9.46
C VAL A 491 -30.26 23.82 8.19
N VAL A 492 -29.30 24.17 7.34
CA VAL A 492 -28.91 23.36 6.19
C VAL A 492 -27.57 22.71 6.50
N TYR A 493 -27.50 21.39 6.42
CA TYR A 493 -26.29 20.63 6.73
C TYR A 493 -26.05 19.47 5.76
N ASN A 494 -24.80 19.08 5.66
CA ASN A 494 -24.34 17.97 4.85
C ASN A 494 -23.77 16.88 5.74
N CYS A 495 -24.04 15.63 5.39
CA CYS A 495 -23.33 14.48 5.94
C CYS A 495 -22.17 14.15 5.00
N TYR A 496 -20.94 14.24 5.49
CA TYR A 496 -19.77 13.79 4.74
C TYR A 496 -19.18 12.57 5.41
N LYS A 497 -18.78 11.59 4.60
CA LYS A 497 -18.03 10.44 5.09
C LYS A 497 -16.70 10.99 5.60
N SER A 498 -16.43 10.81 6.88
CA SER A 498 -15.18 11.23 7.50
C SER A 498 -14.49 10.01 8.08
N ASP A 499 -13.18 9.99 7.98
CA ASP A 499 -12.34 9.05 8.72
C ASP A 499 -12.14 9.49 10.19
N GLU A 500 -12.66 10.68 10.55
CA GLU A 500 -12.70 11.24 11.90
C GLU A 500 -13.91 10.71 12.70
N LYS A 501 -13.68 10.52 14.00
CA LYS A 501 -14.61 10.07 15.04
C LYS A 501 -14.67 11.14 16.12
N SER A 502 -15.79 11.22 16.85
CA SER A 502 -15.95 12.12 18.00
C SER A 502 -16.34 11.32 19.24
N LEU A 503 -15.74 11.65 20.39
CA LEU A 503 -16.06 11.11 21.71
C LEU A 503 -16.42 12.25 22.68
N VAL A 504 -17.42 12.04 23.55
CA VAL A 504 -17.79 12.95 24.64
C VAL A 504 -17.74 12.21 25.96
N ILE A 505 -17.05 12.78 26.96
CA ILE A 505 -16.88 12.23 28.30
C ILE A 505 -17.36 13.25 29.32
N CYS A 506 -18.39 12.93 30.10
CA CYS A 506 -18.93 13.84 31.12
C CYS A 506 -17.95 14.02 32.29
N GLU A 507 -17.98 15.19 32.94
CA GLU A 507 -17.11 15.48 34.08
C GLU A 507 -17.23 14.40 35.19
N HIS A 508 -16.07 14.00 35.71
CA HIS A 508 -15.83 12.86 36.61
C HIS A 508 -15.96 11.46 35.99
N LYS A 509 -16.27 11.33 34.69
CA LYS A 509 -16.24 10.05 33.98
C LYS A 509 -14.94 9.85 33.21
N SER A 510 -14.73 8.60 32.79
CA SER A 510 -13.64 8.21 31.90
C SER A 510 -14.20 7.38 30.75
N ASP A 511 -13.57 7.49 29.59
CA ASP A 511 -13.88 6.68 28.41
C ASP A 511 -12.62 6.58 27.53
N SER A 512 -12.63 5.71 26.52
CA SER A 512 -11.46 5.41 25.71
C SER A 512 -11.65 5.70 24.23
N LEU A 513 -10.70 6.41 23.65
CA LEU A 513 -10.52 6.47 22.20
C LEU A 513 -10.00 5.13 21.70
N SER A 514 -10.48 4.64 20.57
CA SER A 514 -10.00 3.39 19.98
C SER A 514 -9.97 3.41 18.45
N CYS A 515 -8.87 2.89 17.93
CA CYS A 515 -8.69 2.62 16.52
C CYS A 515 -8.72 1.11 16.24
N PRO A 516 -9.26 0.71 15.06
CA PRO A 516 -9.11 -0.66 14.58
C PRO A 516 -7.63 -1.07 14.52
N GLU A 517 -7.37 -2.37 14.62
CA GLU A 517 -6.03 -2.95 14.62
C GLU A 517 -5.17 -2.39 13.48
N GLY A 518 -3.97 -1.90 13.80
CA GLY A 518 -3.04 -1.32 12.83
C GLY A 518 -3.16 0.18 12.59
N LYS A 519 -4.15 0.86 13.16
CA LYS A 519 -4.30 2.32 13.06
C LYS A 519 -3.98 3.02 14.38
N LYS A 520 -3.48 4.25 14.29
CA LYS A 520 -3.14 5.10 15.44
C LYS A 520 -4.13 6.27 15.54
N LEU A 521 -4.40 6.68 16.76
CA LEU A 521 -5.17 7.86 17.10
C LEU A 521 -4.39 9.09 16.63
N GLU A 522 -5.05 9.92 15.84
CA GLU A 522 -4.61 11.27 15.50
C GLU A 522 -5.66 12.25 16.02
N VAL A 523 -5.30 12.99 17.06
CA VAL A 523 -6.20 13.89 17.79
C VAL A 523 -6.30 15.21 17.04
N VAL A 524 -7.48 15.46 16.47
CA VAL A 524 -7.78 16.61 15.61
C VAL A 524 -8.20 17.82 16.44
N SER A 525 -9.04 17.63 17.45
CA SER A 525 -9.42 18.69 18.38
C SER A 525 -9.84 18.12 19.74
N ALA A 526 -9.68 18.89 20.81
CA ALA A 526 -10.26 18.56 22.11
C ALA A 526 -10.62 19.82 22.91
N ASN A 527 -11.72 19.74 23.66
CA ASN A 527 -12.16 20.79 24.56
C ASN A 527 -12.80 20.21 25.81
N TYR A 528 -12.23 20.52 26.98
CA TYR A 528 -12.84 20.30 28.28
C TYR A 528 -13.53 21.59 28.71
N GLY A 529 -14.83 21.52 28.91
CA GLY A 529 -15.64 22.68 29.22
C GLY A 529 -17.11 22.42 28.92
N ARG A 530 -17.94 23.43 29.03
CA ARG A 530 -19.34 23.36 28.62
C ARG A 530 -19.56 24.30 27.45
N THR A 531 -19.92 23.73 26.31
CA THR A 531 -20.24 24.45 25.07
C THR A 531 -21.71 24.36 24.69
N ALA A 532 -22.52 23.69 25.50
CA ALA A 532 -23.94 23.46 25.28
C ALA A 532 -24.68 23.30 26.63
N PRO A 533 -25.90 23.85 26.76
CA PRO A 533 -26.74 23.63 27.94
C PRO A 533 -27.23 22.18 28.01
N SER A 534 -27.63 21.76 29.20
CA SER A 534 -28.13 20.42 29.54
C SER A 534 -29.39 20.03 28.77
N SER A 535 -30.21 21.02 28.39
CA SER A 535 -31.35 20.84 27.47
C SER A 535 -30.96 20.22 26.13
N LYS A 536 -29.69 20.29 25.73
CA LYS A 536 -29.14 19.69 24.50
C LYS A 536 -28.65 18.24 24.68
N GLY A 537 -28.94 17.59 25.81
CA GLY A 537 -28.70 16.16 26.04
C GLY A 537 -27.24 15.73 26.17
N THR A 538 -26.28 16.65 26.00
CA THR A 538 -24.84 16.36 26.20
C THR A 538 -24.48 16.56 27.67
N CYS A 539 -24.21 15.46 28.38
CA CYS A 539 -23.90 15.45 29.82
C CYS A 539 -24.86 16.30 30.65
N PRO A 540 -26.14 15.89 30.76
CA PRO A 540 -27.19 16.65 31.44
C PRO A 540 -26.89 16.91 32.92
N THR A 541 -27.21 18.10 33.39
CA THR A 541 -26.97 18.58 34.76
C THR A 541 -27.86 19.79 35.08
N SER A 542 -28.05 20.12 36.35
CA SER A 542 -28.60 21.42 36.78
C SER A 542 -27.55 22.54 36.87
N LEU A 543 -26.26 22.23 36.66
CA LEU A 543 -25.12 23.14 36.79
C LEU A 543 -24.52 23.49 35.41
N ASP A 544 -25.30 24.09 34.51
CA ASP A 544 -24.89 24.38 33.13
C ASP A 544 -24.86 25.89 32.78
N LYS A 545 -24.84 26.75 33.81
CA LYS A 545 -24.98 28.21 33.71
C LYS A 545 -24.04 28.90 32.71
N ASN A 546 -22.81 28.41 32.53
CA ASN A 546 -21.85 28.96 31.57
C ASN A 546 -21.57 28.01 30.39
N THR A 547 -22.16 28.30 29.23
CA THR A 547 -21.95 27.52 27.99
C THR A 547 -20.89 28.11 27.06
N ASN A 548 -20.22 29.19 27.48
CA ASN A 548 -19.01 29.71 26.85
C ASN A 548 -17.76 29.26 27.62
N CYS A 549 -17.74 27.99 28.00
CA CYS A 549 -16.72 27.44 28.87
C CYS A 549 -15.79 26.51 28.10
N ARG A 550 -14.52 26.89 28.00
CA ARG A 550 -13.49 26.16 27.23
C ARG A 550 -12.14 26.24 27.94
N ALA A 551 -11.55 25.10 28.26
CA ALA A 551 -10.18 25.05 28.72
C ALA A 551 -9.21 25.15 27.54
N SER A 552 -8.33 26.15 27.57
CA SER A 552 -7.39 26.46 26.49
C SER A 552 -6.36 25.36 26.22
N LYS A 553 -6.04 24.52 27.22
CA LYS A 553 -5.01 23.46 27.13
C LYS A 553 -5.56 22.07 26.79
N SER A 554 -6.87 21.93 26.55
CA SER A 554 -7.48 20.61 26.34
C SER A 554 -6.89 19.84 25.16
N LEU A 555 -6.65 20.51 24.03
CA LEU A 555 -6.07 19.87 22.85
C LEU A 555 -4.67 19.33 23.13
N SER A 556 -3.77 20.15 23.67
CA SER A 556 -2.39 19.73 23.95
C SER A 556 -2.32 18.60 24.98
N ILE A 557 -3.19 18.62 25.99
CA ILE A 557 -3.24 17.55 27.02
C ILE A 557 -3.70 16.24 26.39
N VAL A 558 -4.77 16.25 25.58
CA VAL A 558 -5.26 15.04 24.92
C VAL A 558 -4.28 14.53 23.88
N GLN A 559 -3.64 15.41 23.10
CA GLN A 559 -2.58 15.03 22.16
C GLN A 559 -1.41 14.37 22.90
N SER A 560 -0.90 14.97 23.98
CA SER A 560 0.20 14.35 24.74
C SER A 560 -0.15 12.97 25.31
N GLN A 561 -1.43 12.74 25.63
CA GLN A 561 -1.88 11.49 26.22
C GLN A 561 -2.24 10.43 25.18
N CYS A 562 -2.75 10.82 24.01
CA CYS A 562 -3.39 9.89 23.08
C CYS A 562 -2.80 9.82 21.68
N GLU A 563 -2.07 10.85 21.23
CA GLU A 563 -1.52 10.91 19.89
C GLU A 563 -0.62 9.70 19.61
N GLY A 564 -0.82 9.05 18.46
CA GLY A 564 -0.01 7.91 18.05
C GLY A 564 -0.29 6.58 18.76
N LYS A 565 -1.23 6.51 19.71
CA LYS A 565 -1.66 5.26 20.39
C LYS A 565 -2.79 4.56 19.64
N SER A 566 -2.97 3.25 19.81
CA SER A 566 -4.10 2.51 19.23
C SER A 566 -5.39 2.65 20.06
N THR A 567 -5.22 2.78 21.37
CA THR A 567 -6.28 3.06 22.34
C THR A 567 -5.76 4.06 23.37
N CYS A 568 -6.63 4.90 23.91
CA CYS A 568 -6.26 5.90 24.92
C CYS A 568 -7.44 6.18 25.84
N SER A 569 -7.25 5.95 27.15
CA SER A 569 -8.27 6.26 28.16
C SER A 569 -8.08 7.68 28.67
N LEU A 570 -9.17 8.45 28.68
CA LEU A 570 -9.20 9.84 29.10
C LEU A 570 -10.18 10.00 30.25
N ARG A 571 -9.79 10.74 31.28
CA ARG A 571 -10.65 11.15 32.40
C ARG A 571 -11.00 12.62 32.26
N ALA A 572 -12.28 12.95 32.26
CA ALA A 572 -12.75 14.33 32.19
C ALA A 572 -12.85 14.94 33.61
N SER A 573 -11.85 15.71 34.05
CA SER A 573 -11.89 16.35 35.38
C SER A 573 -11.12 17.67 35.45
N ASN A 574 -11.50 18.52 36.41
CA ASN A 574 -10.78 19.75 36.77
C ASN A 574 -9.30 19.52 37.08
N GLY A 575 -8.96 18.40 37.74
CA GLY A 575 -7.57 18.06 38.05
C GLY A 575 -6.70 17.77 36.82
N VAL A 576 -7.31 17.40 35.68
CA VAL A 576 -6.58 17.10 34.44
C VAL A 576 -6.50 18.33 33.52
N TYR A 577 -7.60 19.08 33.39
CA TYR A 577 -7.73 20.14 32.37
C TYR A 577 -7.85 21.56 32.95
N GLY A 578 -7.85 21.70 34.28
CA GLY A 578 -8.21 22.93 34.98
C GLY A 578 -9.74 23.13 35.05
N ASP A 579 -10.18 24.13 35.82
CA ASP A 579 -11.59 24.54 35.88
C ASP A 579 -11.81 25.85 35.10
N PRO A 580 -12.14 25.78 33.80
CA PRO A 580 -12.37 26.96 32.97
C PRO A 580 -13.66 27.73 33.32
N CYS A 581 -14.54 27.17 34.14
CA CYS A 581 -15.79 27.82 34.53
C CYS A 581 -16.32 27.25 35.86
N VAL A 582 -15.84 27.82 36.96
CA VAL A 582 -16.21 27.41 38.33
C VAL A 582 -17.74 27.41 38.50
N GLY A 583 -18.26 26.35 39.11
CA GLY A 583 -19.70 26.17 39.33
C GLY A 583 -20.50 25.69 38.11
N THR A 584 -19.83 25.40 36.99
CA THR A 584 -20.44 24.78 35.81
C THR A 584 -19.86 23.37 35.59
N TYR A 585 -20.74 22.39 35.45
CA TYR A 585 -20.41 21.00 35.12
C TYR A 585 -19.93 20.93 33.65
N LYS A 586 -18.84 20.24 33.36
CA LYS A 586 -18.15 20.26 32.07
C LYS A 586 -18.21 18.89 31.39
N TYR A 587 -17.71 18.82 30.17
CA TYR A 587 -17.44 17.56 29.49
C TYR A 587 -16.20 17.72 28.62
N LEU A 588 -15.47 16.62 28.41
CA LEU A 588 -14.40 16.54 27.43
C LEU A 588 -14.99 16.09 26.10
N ARG A 589 -14.86 16.91 25.06
CA ARG A 589 -15.11 16.50 23.67
C ARG A 589 -13.77 16.28 22.99
N VAL A 590 -13.60 15.16 22.29
CA VAL A 590 -12.41 14.85 21.50
C VAL A 590 -12.82 14.43 20.09
N VAL A 591 -12.27 15.07 19.07
CA VAL A 591 -12.35 14.63 17.67
C VAL A 591 -11.00 14.02 17.30
N TYR A 592 -11.01 12.82 16.75
CA TYR A 592 -9.81 12.09 16.39
C TYR A 592 -10.05 11.27 15.13
N LYS A 593 -9.03 11.01 14.33
CA LYS A 593 -9.09 10.01 13.24
C LYS A 593 -8.15 8.86 13.52
N CYS A 594 -8.35 7.80 12.77
CA CYS A 594 -7.48 6.63 12.80
C CYS A 594 -6.61 6.65 11.56
N SER A 595 -5.41 7.20 11.67
CA SER A 595 -4.45 7.27 10.58
C SER A 595 -3.45 6.12 10.67
N SER A 596 -2.95 5.73 9.50
CA SER A 596 -1.76 4.90 9.39
C SER A 596 -0.55 5.81 9.65
N GLY A 597 -0.31 6.17 10.92
CA GLY A 597 0.55 7.28 11.36
C GLY A 597 1.67 7.66 10.38
N GLY A 598 1.46 8.79 9.69
CA GLY A 598 2.43 9.38 8.76
C GLY A 598 3.37 10.31 9.51
N CYS A 599 4.67 10.18 9.26
CA CYS A 599 5.64 11.23 9.48
C CYS A 599 5.96 11.79 8.10
N ASP A 600 5.19 12.79 7.66
CA ASP A 600 5.50 13.66 6.52
C ASP A 600 4.96 15.04 6.90
N ASP A 601 5.86 15.91 7.36
CA ASP A 601 5.81 17.37 7.27
C ASP A 601 7.05 17.91 8.01
N ASP A 602 8.15 18.12 7.28
CA ASP A 602 9.23 19.01 7.73
C ASP A 602 9.35 20.15 6.69
N PRO A 603 9.00 21.39 7.04
CA PRO A 603 9.00 22.52 6.14
C PRO A 603 10.39 23.18 6.11
N ALA A 604 11.23 22.77 5.18
CA ALA A 604 12.42 23.54 4.83
C ALA A 604 12.83 23.28 3.38
N VAL A 605 12.22 24.01 2.43
CA VAL A 605 12.88 24.63 1.26
C VAL A 605 11.95 25.72 0.71
N ILE A 606 12.13 26.96 1.16
CA ILE A 606 11.97 28.15 0.31
C ILE A 606 13.38 28.72 0.18
N ALA A 607 14.02 28.46 -0.96
CA ALA A 607 15.06 29.24 -1.62
C ALA A 607 15.41 28.53 -2.94
#